data_AF-A0A3D1D2Q2-F1
#
_entry.id   AF-A0A3D1D2Q2-F1
#
_cell.length_a   1.000
_cell.length_b   1.000
_cell.length_c   1.000
_cell.angle_alpha   90.00
_cell.angle_beta   90.00
_cell.angle_gamma   90.00
#
_symmetry.space_group_name_H-M   'P 1'
#
loop_
_entity.id
_entity.type
_entity.pdbx_description
1 polymer ?
#
loop_
_entity_poly.entity_id
_entity_poly.type
_entity_poly.pdbx_seq_one_letter_code
_entity_poly.pdbx_strand_id
1 'polypeptide(L)'
;MYELFIFLYNIGVWVASFFSKKVRTMWKGEHETFRVLREKIDPNAKYVWFHAASLGEFEQGRPIMETIRREHPEYKILLTFFSPSGYE
;
A
#
# COMPACT_ATOMS: atom_id res chain seq x y z
N MET A 1 -26.57 -6.91 3.56
CA MET A 1 -26.71 -5.63 2.84
C MET A 1 -25.36 -4.96 2.58
N TYR A 2 -24.50 -4.76 3.58
CA TYR A 2 -23.16 -4.16 3.42
C TYR A 2 -22.29 -4.83 2.35
N GLU A 3 -22.13 -6.16 2.42
CA GLU A 3 -21.37 -6.93 1.43
C GLU A 3 -21.89 -6.79 -0.01
N LEU A 4 -23.22 -6.73 -0.18
CA LEU A 4 -23.83 -6.53 -1.49
C LEU A 4 -23.49 -5.15 -2.06
N PHE A 5 -23.51 -4.10 -1.22
CA PHE A 5 -23.12 -2.76 -1.65
C PHE A 5 -21.64 -2.69 -2.04
N ILE A 6 -20.75 -3.33 -1.28
CA ILE A 6 -19.33 -3.42 -1.63
C ILE A 6 -19.15 -4.15 -2.96
N PHE A 7 -19.86 -5.27 -3.17
CA PHE A 7 -19.80 -6.01 -4.42
C PHE A 7 -20.24 -5.16 -5.63
N LEU A 8 -21.38 -4.47 -5.51
CA LEU A 8 -21.88 -3.58 -6.57
C LEU A 8 -20.95 -2.39 -6.81
N TYR A 9 -20.36 -1.83 -5.76
CA TYR A 9 -19.35 -0.77 -5.87
C TYR A 9 -18.13 -1.23 -6.65
N ASN A 10 -17.61 -2.43 -6.35
CA ASN A 10 -16.47 -3.00 -7.07
C ASN A 10 -16.75 -3.22 -8.55
N ILE A 11 -17.96 -3.70 -8.90
CA ILE A 11 -18.39 -3.78 -10.30
C ILE A 11 -18.42 -2.38 -10.93
N GLY A 12 -18.95 -1.37 -10.23
CA GLY A 12 -18.99 0.01 -10.70
C GLY A 12 -17.59 0.58 -10.98
N VAL A 13 -16.63 0.37 -10.07
CA VAL A 13 -15.23 0.77 -10.24
C VAL A 13 -14.58 0.03 -11.41
N TRP A 14 -14.82 -1.27 -11.55
CA TRP A 14 -14.33 -2.06 -12.68
C TRP A 14 -14.87 -1.53 -14.02
N VAL A 15 -16.17 -1.23 -14.11
CA VAL A 15 -16.75 -0.61 -15.31
C VAL A 15 -16.14 0.78 -15.57
N ALA A 16 -16.03 1.62 -14.54
CA ALA A 16 -15.45 2.96 -14.66
C ALA A 16 -13.97 2.94 -15.10
N SER A 17 -13.22 1.87 -14.80
CA SER A 17 -11.83 1.69 -15.21
C SER A 17 -11.63 1.62 -16.74
N PHE A 18 -12.67 1.25 -17.49
CA PHE A 18 -12.63 1.29 -18.95
C PHE A 18 -12.61 2.72 -19.51
N PHE A 19 -13.24 3.66 -18.80
CA PHE A 19 -13.46 5.04 -19.26
C PHE A 19 -12.46 6.07 -18.68
N SER A 20 -11.73 5.72 -17.62
CA SER A 20 -10.79 6.64 -16.96
C SER A 20 -9.43 6.01 -16.72
N LYS A 21 -8.36 6.63 -17.24
CA LYS A 21 -6.97 6.23 -16.98
C LYS A 21 -6.65 6.26 -15.48
N LYS A 22 -7.14 7.28 -14.76
CA LYS A 22 -6.94 7.41 -13.30
C LYS A 22 -7.56 6.23 -12.55
N VAL A 23 -8.82 5.91 -12.85
CA VAL A 23 -9.53 4.79 -12.19
C VAL A 23 -8.89 3.45 -12.57
N ARG A 24 -8.46 3.29 -13.82
CA ARG A 24 -7.73 2.09 -14.27
C ARG A 24 -6.43 1.88 -13.52
N THR A 25 -5.63 2.94 -13.33
CA THR A 25 -4.37 2.86 -12.58
C THR A 25 -4.65 2.52 -11.11
N MET A 26 -5.66 3.13 -10.50
CA MET A 26 -6.09 2.79 -9.13
C MET A 26 -6.49 1.32 -9.01
N TRP A 27 -7.41 0.86 -9.86
CA TRP A 27 -7.92 -0.52 -9.83
C TRP A 27 -6.79 -1.56 -10.03
N LYS A 28 -5.88 -1.32 -10.98
CA LYS A 28 -4.69 -2.17 -11.17
C LYS A 28 -3.74 -2.12 -9.98
N GLY A 29 -3.46 -0.94 -9.44
CA GLY A 29 -2.57 -0.75 -8.30
C GLY A 29 -3.05 -1.46 -7.04
N GLU A 30 -4.37 -1.46 -6.80
CA GLU A 30 -4.98 -2.19 -5.69
C GLU A 30 -4.80 -3.71 -5.84
N HIS A 31 -5.10 -4.27 -7.02
CA HIS A 31 -4.89 -5.70 -7.29
C HIS A 31 -3.42 -6.11 -7.15
N GLU A 32 -2.52 -5.27 -7.64
CA GLU A 32 -1.08 -5.47 -7.53
C GLU A 32 -0.60 -5.42 -6.08
N THR A 33 -1.14 -4.50 -5.27
CA THR A 33 -0.83 -4.41 -3.84
C THR A 33 -1.19 -5.72 -3.13
N PHE A 34 -2.38 -6.28 -3.37
CA PHE A 34 -2.77 -7.57 -2.80
C PHE A 34 -1.91 -8.75 -3.30
N ARG A 35 -1.40 -8.67 -4.53
CA ARG A 35 -0.45 -9.66 -5.05
C ARG A 35 0.88 -9.57 -4.31
N VAL A 36 1.46 -8.36 -4.22
CA VAL A 36 2.72 -8.10 -3.52
C VAL A 36 2.64 -8.48 -2.04
N LEU A 37 1.54 -8.16 -1.37
CA LEU A 37 1.34 -8.54 0.03
C LEU A 37 1.34 -10.06 0.20
N ARG A 38 0.64 -10.80 -0.66
CA ARG A 38 0.63 -12.27 -0.60
C ARG A 38 2.01 -12.89 -0.89
N GLU A 39 2.79 -12.29 -1.77
CA GLU A 39 4.10 -12.81 -2.16
C GLU A 39 5.22 -12.45 -1.16
N LYS A 40 5.15 -11.25 -0.54
CA LYS A 40 6.26 -10.68 0.23
C LYS A 40 6.03 -10.61 1.74
N ILE A 41 4.78 -10.71 2.21
CA ILE A 41 4.51 -10.72 3.65
C ILE A 41 4.75 -12.11 4.21
N ASP A 42 5.49 -12.15 5.31
CA ASP A 42 5.71 -13.31 6.13
C ASP A 42 4.76 -13.25 7.34
N PRO A 43 3.74 -14.12 7.43
CA PRO A 43 2.74 -14.06 8.49
C PRO A 43 3.30 -14.26 9.90
N ASN A 44 4.51 -14.83 10.04
CA ASN A 44 5.14 -15.10 11.32
C ASN A 44 6.09 -13.98 11.76
N ALA A 45 6.40 -13.02 10.87
CA ALA A 45 7.24 -11.89 11.20
C ALA A 45 6.45 -10.78 11.89
N LYS A 46 7.15 -10.02 12.74
CA LYS A 46 6.59 -8.81 13.35
C LYS A 46 6.94 -7.61 12.48
N TYR A 47 5.97 -6.74 12.24
CA TYR A 47 6.13 -5.58 11.37
C TYR A 47 5.94 -4.28 12.13
N VAL A 48 6.78 -3.29 11.82
CA VAL A 48 6.48 -1.89 12.07
C VAL A 48 6.00 -1.28 10.76
N TRP A 49 4.78 -0.75 10.76
CA TRP A 49 4.16 -0.19 9.57
C TRP A 49 4.31 1.34 9.53
N PHE A 50 4.99 1.83 8.50
CA PHE A 50 5.09 3.24 8.15
C PHE A 50 4.19 3.56 6.96
N HIS A 51 3.39 4.60 7.12
CA HIS A 51 2.62 5.18 6.03
C HIS A 51 3.11 6.61 5.78
N ALA A 52 3.42 6.92 4.52
CA ALA A 52 3.78 8.25 4.07
C ALA A 52 2.80 8.70 2.97
N ALA A 53 2.18 9.85 3.13
CA ALA A 53 1.33 10.43 2.10
C ALA A 53 2.16 10.99 0.93
N SER A 54 3.43 11.33 1.16
CA SER A 54 4.34 11.91 0.17
C SER A 54 5.80 11.46 0.35
N LEU A 55 6.64 11.72 -0.66
CA LEU A 55 8.09 11.47 -0.57
C LEU A 55 8.76 12.31 0.52
N GLY A 56 8.31 13.55 0.74
CA GLY A 56 8.86 14.42 1.78
C GLY A 56 8.65 13.87 3.19
N GLU A 57 7.46 13.31 3.46
CA GLU A 57 7.17 12.65 4.73
C GLU A 57 8.02 11.38 4.94
N PHE A 58 8.24 10.62 3.86
CA PHE A 58 9.15 9.47 3.91
C PHE A 58 10.58 9.89 4.25
N GLU A 59 11.13 10.91 3.58
CA GLU A 59 12.48 11.41 3.86
C GLU A 59 12.62 11.92 5.31
N GLN A 60 11.58 12.58 5.83
CA GLN A 60 11.52 12.99 7.24
C GLN A 60 11.46 11.80 8.20
N GLY A 61 10.74 10.73 7.84
CA GLY A 61 10.62 9.51 8.64
C GLY A 61 11.81 8.54 8.49
N ARG A 62 12.64 8.68 7.46
CA ARG A 62 13.76 7.76 7.17
C ARG A 62 14.72 7.58 8.34
N PRO A 63 15.17 8.63 9.06
CA PRO A 63 16.05 8.46 10.21
C PRO A 63 15.44 7.59 11.32
N ILE A 64 14.12 7.64 11.50
CA ILE A 64 13.39 6.84 12.48
C ILE A 64 13.39 5.37 12.05
N MET A 65 13.07 5.10 10.77
CA MET A 65 13.11 3.75 10.22
C MET A 65 14.51 3.12 10.28
N GLU A 66 15.55 3.89 9.99
CA GLU A 66 16.95 3.44 10.09
C GLU A 66 17.34 3.10 11.53
N THR A 67 16.94 3.93 12.49
CA THR A 67 17.18 3.70 13.92
C THR A 67 16.48 2.44 14.39
N ILE A 68 15.20 2.25 14.05
CA ILE A 68 14.44 1.03 14.36
C ILE A 68 15.11 -0.19 13.76
N ARG A 69 15.56 -0.13 12.50
CA ARG A 69 16.21 -1.27 11.86
C ARG A 69 17.54 -1.64 12.50
N ARG A 70 18.24 -0.66 13.10
CA ARG A 70 19.49 -0.89 13.83
C ARG A 70 19.25 -1.44 15.23
N GLU A 71 18.30 -0.88 15.96
CA GLU A 71 18.07 -1.18 17.38
C GLU A 71 17.13 -2.37 17.59
N HIS A 72 16.25 -2.63 16.62
CA HIS A 72 15.29 -3.72 16.62
C HIS A 72 15.28 -4.49 15.30
N PRO A 73 16.36 -5.21 14.96
CA PRO A 73 16.47 -5.98 13.71
C PRO A 73 15.47 -7.14 13.60
N GLU A 74 14.80 -7.51 14.70
CA GLU A 74 13.74 -8.52 14.73
C GLU A 74 12.45 -8.05 14.02
N TYR A 75 12.25 -6.74 13.88
CA TYR A 75 11.10 -6.19 13.18
C TYR A 75 11.39 -5.97 11.70
N LYS A 76 10.47 -6.41 10.85
CA LYS A 76 10.44 -6.02 9.44
C LYS A 76 9.75 -4.66 9.31
N ILE A 77 10.20 -3.82 8.38
CA ILE A 77 9.55 -2.54 8.10
C ILE A 77 8.61 -2.73 6.90
N LEU A 78 7.33 -2.45 7.10
CA LEU A 78 6.35 -2.31 6.02
C LEU A 78 6.20 -0.81 5.74
N LEU A 79 6.54 -0.38 4.53
CA LEU A 79 6.37 1.02 4.10
C LEU A 79 5.30 1.08 3.01
N THR A 80 4.36 2.00 3.18
CA THR A 80 3.28 2.24 2.20
C THR A 80 3.22 3.72 1.84
N PHE A 81 2.89 4.00 0.57
CA PHE A 81 2.73 5.36 0.06
C PHE A 81 1.31 5.59 -0.42
N PHE A 82 0.76 6.78 -0.15
CA PHE A 82 -0.49 7.20 -0.79
C PHE A 82 -0.27 7.68 -2.23
N SER A 83 0.84 8.39 -2.48
CA SER A 83 1.19 8.87 -3.83
C SER A 83 1.99 7.83 -4.61
N PRO A 84 1.66 7.56 -5.90
CA PRO A 84 2.49 6.74 -6.79
C PRO A 84 3.93 7.27 -6.89
N SER A 85 4.09 8.59 -6.85
CA SER A 85 5.40 9.26 -6.92
C SER A 85 6.28 9.07 -5.70
N GLY A 86 5.78 8.45 -4.62
CA GLY A 86 6.61 8.10 -3.46
C GLY A 86 7.48 6.87 -3.71
N TYR A 87 7.19 6.12 -4.78
CA TYR A 87 7.87 4.88 -5.15
C TYR A 87 8.47 4.89 -6.57
N GLU A 88 8.10 5.86 -7.42
CA GLU A 88 8.77 6.10 -8.71
C GLU A 88 10.20 6.65 -8.54
#